data_AF-A0A211ZBN4-F1
#
_entry.id   AF-A0A211ZBN4-F1
#
_cell.length_a   1.000
_cell.length_b   1.000
_cell.length_c   1.000
_cell.angle_alpha   90.00
_cell.angle_beta   90.00
_cell.angle_gamma   90.00
#
_symmetry.space_group_name_H-M   'P 1'
#
loop_
_entity.id
_entity.type
_entity.pdbx_description
1 polymer ?
#
loop_
_entity_poly.entity_id
_entity_poly.type
_entity_poly.pdbx_seq_one_letter_code
_entity_poly.pdbx_strand_id
1 'polypeptide(L)'
;MSPDGHDRILSRVTIRPAAGKAGIEARLPYDRGMVQRLMRTFPRARWREAEGVWFIPGTTAERRLTRFLAEQLPPGGDHADAKGRDAHEFDPIDSRYLEVGDELLVRTPYSRTVVAQMHAIPWSWWEAETKTWHVPFRSYDELWRRWPEIEAAARRNEPEERRRRQEAEWTPERQRRAALLAAERRRHRYPVLAGDPPPLDRPVMTERFGMLVFTGSDGEIAEAPDPAGIYAHADPAAGDYIWAGWRRPGLEELIGVWAARAEPGPAEQARGWWQPTREELRQARREARVRDRIRERRRLDAEAAS
;
A
#
# COMPACT_ATOMS: atom_id res chain seq x y z
N MET A 1 39.09 -2.98 23.67
CA MET A 1 37.94 -2.94 24.61
C MET A 1 37.11 -1.71 24.25
N SER A 2 36.11 -1.87 23.38
CA SER A 2 35.20 -0.79 22.98
C SER A 2 33.93 -0.87 23.80
N PRO A 3 33.50 0.22 24.47
CA PRO A 3 32.35 0.21 25.39
C PRO A 3 31.01 0.52 24.69
N ASP A 4 30.77 0.05 23.46
CA ASP A 4 29.84 0.79 22.57
C ASP A 4 28.58 0.06 22.10
N GLY A 5 28.37 -1.22 22.39
CA GLY A 5 27.14 -1.93 21.97
C GLY A 5 25.93 -1.55 22.83
N HIS A 6 26.10 -1.64 24.14
CA HIS A 6 25.11 -1.23 25.14
C HIS A 6 24.75 0.25 25.07
N ASP A 7 25.75 1.10 24.91
CA ASP A 7 25.59 2.55 24.93
C ASP A 7 25.01 3.09 23.60
N ARG A 8 25.22 2.42 22.46
CA ARG A 8 24.59 2.81 21.17
C ARG A 8 23.08 2.56 21.09
N ILE A 9 22.59 1.46 21.66
CA ILE A 9 21.14 1.19 21.69
C ILE A 9 20.45 2.15 22.68
N LEU A 10 21.06 2.40 23.84
CA LEU A 10 20.53 3.31 24.86
C LEU A 10 20.66 4.80 24.46
N SER A 11 21.73 5.21 23.78
CA SER A 11 21.89 6.57 23.24
C SER A 11 20.89 6.90 22.12
N ARG A 12 20.27 5.88 21.51
CA ARG A 12 19.20 6.03 20.51
C ARG A 12 17.80 6.02 21.12
N VAL A 13 17.67 5.70 22.40
CA VAL A 13 16.44 5.90 23.16
C VAL A 13 16.41 7.32 23.69
N THR A 14 15.76 8.21 22.97
CA THR A 14 15.58 9.59 23.45
C THR A 14 14.32 9.68 24.29
N ILE A 15 14.45 10.00 25.57
CA ILE A 15 13.35 10.35 26.46
C ILE A 15 13.37 11.87 26.65
N ARG A 16 12.26 12.53 26.33
CA ARG A 16 12.09 13.98 26.50
C ARG A 16 10.82 14.27 27.30
N PRO A 17 10.79 15.31 28.14
CA PRO A 17 9.55 15.76 28.77
C PRO A 17 8.60 16.30 27.71
N ALA A 18 7.32 15.93 27.77
CA ALA A 18 6.32 16.40 26.82
C ALA A 18 5.96 17.88 27.08
N ALA A 19 5.94 18.70 26.04
CA ALA A 19 5.58 20.12 26.18
C ALA A 19 4.10 20.28 26.58
N GLY A 20 3.85 20.94 27.72
CA GLY A 20 2.52 21.39 28.16
C GLY A 20 1.59 20.34 28.79
N LYS A 21 2.03 19.08 28.99
CA LYS A 21 1.27 18.05 29.73
C LYS A 21 2.21 17.20 30.59
N ALA A 22 1.75 16.76 31.76
CA ALA A 22 2.51 15.83 32.60
C ALA A 22 2.70 14.47 31.88
N GLY A 23 3.90 14.23 31.35
CA GLY A 23 4.26 13.02 30.63
C GLY A 23 5.61 13.13 29.92
N ILE A 24 5.99 12.06 29.23
CA ILE A 24 7.22 11.97 28.43
C ILE A 24 6.92 11.60 26.98
N GLU A 25 7.81 11.99 26.09
CA GLU A 25 7.90 11.54 24.71
C GLU A 25 9.17 10.68 24.57
N ALA A 26 9.01 9.45 24.12
CA ALA A 26 10.10 8.49 23.98
C ALA A 26 10.20 7.98 22.55
N ARG A 27 11.39 8.05 21.96
CA ARG A 27 11.71 7.36 20.71
C ARG A 27 12.31 6.01 21.07
N LEU A 28 11.68 4.93 20.62
CA LEU A 28 12.09 3.55 20.91
C LEU A 28 12.24 2.80 19.58
N PRO A 29 13.21 1.88 19.46
CA PRO A 29 13.26 0.91 18.35
C PRO A 29 11.93 0.18 18.23
N TYR A 30 11.38 0.09 17.01
CA TYR A 30 10.10 -0.58 16.79
C TYR A 30 10.30 -2.09 16.63
N ASP A 31 10.28 -2.79 17.77
CA ASP A 31 10.10 -4.25 17.85
C ASP A 31 8.67 -4.54 18.31
N ARG A 32 7.96 -5.43 17.62
CA ARG A 32 6.59 -5.85 17.96
C ARG A 32 6.51 -6.44 19.36
N GLY A 33 7.52 -7.20 19.78
CA GLY A 33 7.61 -7.76 21.12
C GLY A 33 7.76 -6.66 22.17
N MET A 34 8.67 -5.72 21.96
CA MET A 34 8.85 -4.57 22.85
C MET A 34 7.60 -3.68 22.92
N VAL A 35 6.92 -3.42 21.79
CA VAL A 35 5.67 -2.66 21.77
C VAL A 35 4.56 -3.38 22.55
N GLN A 36 4.42 -4.69 22.40
CA GLN A 36 3.45 -5.47 23.19
C GLN A 36 3.73 -5.38 24.69
N ARG A 37 5.01 -5.52 25.09
CA ARG A 37 5.42 -5.37 26.50
C ARG A 37 5.21 -3.95 27.01
N LEU A 38 5.52 -2.94 26.20
CA LEU A 38 5.28 -1.53 26.49
C LEU A 38 3.78 -1.26 26.72
N MET A 39 2.92 -1.74 25.82
CA MET A 39 1.46 -1.56 25.94
C MET A 39 0.88 -2.27 27.16
N ARG A 40 1.44 -3.42 27.56
CA ARG A 40 1.05 -4.11 28.81
C ARG A 40 1.44 -3.30 30.06
N THR A 41 2.61 -2.69 30.06
CA THR A 41 3.14 -1.91 31.20
C THR A 41 2.59 -0.48 31.26
N PHE A 42 2.29 0.10 30.10
CA PHE A 42 1.76 1.46 29.92
C PHE A 42 0.50 1.46 29.04
N PRO A 43 -0.66 1.01 29.55
CA PRO A 43 -1.89 0.93 28.76
C PRO A 43 -2.40 2.28 28.22
N ARG A 44 -1.95 3.39 28.80
CA ARG A 44 -2.30 4.76 28.39
C ARG A 44 -1.27 5.40 27.46
N ALA A 45 -0.22 4.67 27.06
CA ALA A 45 0.74 5.17 26.09
C ALA A 45 0.07 5.40 24.73
N ARG A 46 0.46 6.47 24.03
CA ARG A 46 -0.09 6.82 22.72
C ARG A 46 1.04 7.03 21.72
N TRP A 47 0.92 6.41 20.55
CA TRP A 47 1.81 6.69 19.44
C TRP A 47 1.44 8.02 18.78
N ARG A 48 2.43 8.90 18.58
CA ARG A 48 2.28 10.14 17.78
C ARG A 48 2.94 9.94 16.44
N GLU A 49 2.12 9.68 15.42
CA GLU A 49 2.58 9.38 14.06
C GLU A 49 3.37 10.52 13.42
N ALA A 50 3.00 11.78 13.69
CA ALA A 50 3.66 12.97 13.13
C ALA A 50 5.12 13.14 13.58
N GLU A 51 5.44 12.69 14.80
CA GLU A 51 6.77 12.86 15.42
C GLU A 51 7.55 11.55 15.50
N GLY A 52 6.89 10.40 15.29
CA GLY A 52 7.49 9.08 15.42
C GLY A 52 7.88 8.76 16.87
N VAL A 53 7.10 9.24 17.85
CA VAL A 53 7.39 9.09 19.29
C VAL A 53 6.21 8.50 20.05
N TRP A 54 6.53 7.80 21.14
CA TRP A 54 5.57 7.33 22.13
C TRP A 54 5.35 8.40 23.21
N PHE A 55 4.13 8.87 23.36
CA PHE A 55 3.72 9.70 24.48
C PHE A 55 3.23 8.83 25.65
N ILE A 56 3.91 8.91 26.79
CA ILE A 56 3.54 8.18 28.02
C ILE A 56 3.09 9.21 29.07
N PRO A 57 1.82 9.20 29.49
CA PRO A 57 1.30 10.17 30.46
C PRO A 57 1.75 9.86 31.89
N GLY A 58 2.01 10.91 32.67
CA GLY A 58 2.28 10.82 34.11
C GLY A 58 3.60 11.46 34.53
N THR A 59 3.65 11.97 35.77
CA THR A 59 4.83 12.63 36.35
C THR A 59 5.98 11.68 36.67
N THR A 60 5.70 10.39 36.85
CA THR A 60 6.69 9.32 37.07
C THR A 60 6.97 8.49 35.81
N ALA A 61 6.45 8.92 34.66
CA ALA A 61 6.55 8.17 33.41
C ALA A 61 8.01 7.93 32.99
N GLU A 62 8.88 8.93 33.21
CA GLU A 62 10.32 8.81 32.98
C GLU A 62 10.95 7.67 33.79
N ARG A 63 10.87 7.73 35.12
CA ARG A 63 11.42 6.69 36.00
C ARG A 63 10.86 5.30 35.70
N ARG A 64 9.57 5.20 35.38
CA ARG A 64 8.94 3.92 35.02
C ARG A 64 9.44 3.40 33.68
N LEU A 65 9.62 4.27 32.69
CA LEU A 65 10.15 3.87 31.37
C LEU A 65 11.62 3.48 31.48
N THR A 66 12.44 4.25 32.21
CA THR A 66 13.84 3.90 32.46
C THR A 66 13.99 2.55 33.15
N ARG A 67 13.14 2.27 34.16
CA ARG A 67 13.10 0.94 34.80
C ARG A 67 12.67 -0.16 33.84
N PHE A 68 11.61 0.07 33.06
CA PHE A 68 11.16 -0.88 32.04
C PHE A 68 12.28 -1.20 31.05
N LEU A 69 12.99 -0.19 30.54
CA LEU A 69 14.11 -0.38 29.62
C LEU A 69 15.27 -1.12 30.28
N ALA A 70 15.60 -0.84 31.53
CA ALA A 70 16.63 -1.57 32.29
C ALA A 70 16.24 -3.04 32.56
N GLU A 71 14.95 -3.35 32.73
CA GLU A 71 14.46 -4.73 32.83
C GLU A 71 14.54 -5.45 31.47
N GLN A 72 14.40 -4.72 30.36
CA GLN A 72 14.56 -5.28 29.02
C GLN A 72 16.03 -5.41 28.59
N LEU A 73 16.90 -4.55 29.12
CA LEU A 73 18.36 -4.52 28.91
C LEU A 73 19.07 -4.62 30.26
N PRO A 74 19.15 -5.81 30.87
CA PRO A 74 19.90 -5.97 32.10
C PRO A 74 21.37 -5.57 31.87
N PRO A 75 22.03 -4.98 32.88
CA PRO A 75 23.46 -4.70 32.80
C PRO A 75 24.22 -6.00 32.52
N GLY A 76 24.97 -6.04 31.41
CA GLY A 76 25.68 -7.23 30.92
C GLY A 76 25.32 -7.71 29.51
N GLY A 77 24.40 -7.09 28.78
CA GLY A 77 24.13 -7.47 27.39
C GLY A 77 25.27 -7.21 26.38
N ASP A 78 26.40 -6.63 26.77
CA ASP A 78 27.66 -6.74 26.02
C ASP A 78 28.06 -8.22 25.86
N HIS A 79 27.74 -9.05 26.86
CA HIS A 79 27.90 -10.50 26.80
C HIS A 79 26.89 -11.16 25.85
N ALA A 80 25.67 -10.62 25.74
CA ALA A 80 24.67 -11.11 24.79
C ALA A 80 25.05 -10.77 23.34
N ASP A 81 25.60 -9.57 23.09
CA ASP A 81 26.14 -9.21 21.79
C ASP A 81 27.44 -9.97 21.47
N ALA A 82 28.30 -10.21 22.45
CA ALA A 82 29.49 -11.05 22.27
C ALA A 82 29.10 -12.49 21.90
N LYS A 83 28.17 -13.10 22.64
CA LYS A 83 27.62 -14.42 22.32
C LYS A 83 27.01 -14.45 20.91
N GLY A 84 26.29 -13.41 20.53
CA GLY A 84 25.71 -13.28 19.20
C GLY A 84 26.75 -13.18 18.08
N ARG A 85 27.87 -12.49 18.34
CA ARG A 85 29.02 -12.45 17.43
C ARG A 85 29.68 -13.81 17.31
N ASP A 86 29.92 -14.49 18.42
CA ASP A 86 30.50 -15.84 18.42
C ASP A 86 29.60 -16.84 17.66
N ALA A 87 28.27 -16.73 17.82
CA ALA A 87 27.30 -17.54 17.09
C ALA A 87 27.32 -17.26 15.59
N HIS A 88 27.46 -15.99 15.19
CA HIS A 88 27.62 -15.62 13.78
C HIS A 88 28.97 -16.09 13.20
N GLU A 89 30.06 -16.01 13.97
CA GLU A 89 31.37 -16.53 13.55
C GLU A 89 31.33 -18.04 13.33
N PHE A 90 30.58 -18.76 14.18
CA PHE A 90 30.44 -20.21 14.08
C PHE A 90 29.55 -20.66 12.92
N ASP A 91 28.40 -20.00 12.72
CA ASP A 91 27.44 -20.36 11.65
C ASP A 91 26.94 -19.09 10.95
N PRO A 92 27.71 -18.50 10.01
CA PRO A 92 27.36 -17.26 9.36
C PRO A 92 26.22 -17.44 8.35
N ILE A 93 25.30 -16.49 8.34
CA ILE A 93 24.28 -16.39 7.29
C ILE A 93 24.94 -15.85 6.02
N ASP A 94 25.17 -16.72 5.03
CA ASP A 94 25.64 -16.30 3.71
C ASP A 94 24.47 -15.86 2.83
N SER A 95 24.32 -14.55 2.65
CA SER A 95 23.30 -14.01 1.75
C SER A 95 23.64 -12.62 1.26
N ARG A 96 23.32 -12.36 -0.02
CA ARG A 96 23.47 -11.06 -0.71
C ARG A 96 22.71 -9.89 -0.06
N TYR A 97 21.82 -10.18 0.89
CA TYR A 97 20.97 -9.19 1.56
C TYR A 97 21.43 -8.87 2.98
N LEU A 98 22.46 -9.56 3.48
CA LEU A 98 23.04 -9.34 4.80
C LEU A 98 24.46 -8.80 4.65
N GLU A 99 24.70 -7.63 5.23
CA GLU A 99 26.02 -7.05 5.40
C GLU A 99 26.36 -7.08 6.89
N VAL A 100 27.58 -7.50 7.23
CA VAL A 100 28.04 -7.59 8.62
C VAL A 100 28.95 -6.40 8.90
N GLY A 101 28.54 -5.53 9.82
CA GLY A 101 29.36 -4.44 10.34
C GLY A 101 29.49 -4.54 11.86
N ASP A 102 29.45 -3.39 12.54
CA ASP A 102 29.32 -3.33 14.01
C ASP A 102 27.99 -3.97 14.48
N GLU A 103 26.98 -3.99 13.61
CA GLU A 103 25.69 -4.66 13.74
C GLU A 103 25.38 -5.43 12.43
N LEU A 104 24.34 -6.26 12.45
CA LEU A 104 23.88 -6.99 11.27
C LEU A 104 22.96 -6.08 10.44
N LEU A 105 23.35 -5.79 9.21
CA LEU A 105 22.67 -4.87 8.31
C LEU A 105 21.91 -5.65 7.23
N VAL A 106 20.59 -5.59 7.25
CA VAL A 106 19.72 -6.30 6.29
C VAL A 106 19.19 -5.32 5.25
N ARG A 107 19.65 -5.48 4.00
CA ARG A 107 19.27 -4.67 2.83
C ARG A 107 18.45 -5.48 1.86
N THR A 108 17.13 -5.40 1.98
CA THR A 108 16.19 -6.17 1.14
C THR A 108 15.25 -5.25 0.36
N PRO A 109 14.79 -5.66 -0.85
CA PRO A 109 13.66 -5.02 -1.51
C PRO A 109 12.43 -4.97 -0.60
N TYR A 110 11.60 -3.93 -0.76
CA TYR A 110 10.40 -3.78 0.06
C TYR A 110 9.44 -4.96 -0.14
N SER A 111 9.17 -5.67 0.95
CA SER A 111 8.20 -6.75 1.02
C SER A 111 7.46 -6.68 2.35
N ARG A 112 6.13 -6.77 2.31
CA ARG A 112 5.31 -6.80 3.53
C ARG A 112 5.68 -7.98 4.43
N THR A 113 6.10 -9.10 3.84
CA THR A 113 6.57 -10.28 4.58
C THR A 113 7.90 -9.99 5.27
N VAL A 114 8.88 -9.41 4.56
CA VAL A 114 10.17 -9.04 5.15
C VAL A 114 9.97 -8.06 6.30
N VAL A 115 9.19 -6.99 6.09
CA VAL A 115 8.87 -6.01 7.15
C VAL A 115 8.24 -6.68 8.37
N ALA A 116 7.30 -7.62 8.16
CA ALA A 116 6.67 -8.34 9.25
C ALA A 116 7.64 -9.24 10.03
N GLN A 117 8.57 -9.91 9.33
CA GLN A 117 9.60 -10.74 9.96
C GLN A 117 10.62 -9.89 10.72
N MET A 118 11.09 -8.79 10.12
CA MET A 118 12.01 -7.87 10.79
C MET A 118 11.40 -7.31 12.06
N HIS A 119 10.15 -6.85 12.03
CA HIS A 119 9.46 -6.37 13.24
C HIS A 119 9.26 -7.44 14.33
N ALA A 120 9.37 -8.73 14.01
CA ALA A 120 9.32 -9.79 15.01
C ALA A 120 10.69 -10.06 15.66
N ILE A 121 11.78 -9.58 15.06
CA ILE A 121 13.14 -9.70 15.60
C ILE A 121 13.33 -8.65 16.70
N PRO A 122 13.68 -9.07 17.93
CA PRO A 122 13.93 -8.14 19.03
C PRO A 122 15.00 -7.12 18.68
N TRP A 123 14.80 -5.88 19.11
CA TRP A 123 15.77 -4.78 18.95
C TRP A 123 16.11 -4.39 17.50
N SER A 124 15.44 -4.98 16.52
CA SER A 124 15.57 -4.56 15.14
C SER A 124 14.98 -3.16 14.94
N TRP A 125 15.58 -2.40 14.04
CA TRP A 125 15.06 -1.09 13.67
C TRP A 125 15.35 -0.76 12.22
N TRP A 126 14.56 0.17 11.68
CA TRP A 126 14.63 0.59 10.29
C TRP A 126 15.30 1.95 10.17
N GLU A 127 16.34 2.04 9.35
CA GLU A 127 16.98 3.30 8.97
C GLU A 127 16.41 3.79 7.63
N ALA A 128 15.67 4.89 7.68
CA ALA A 128 14.97 5.41 6.50
C ALA A 128 15.92 6.00 5.44
N GLU A 129 17.05 6.58 5.85
CA GLU A 129 18.02 7.22 4.95
C GLU A 129 18.76 6.20 4.09
N THR A 130 19.27 5.14 4.71
CA THR A 130 20.02 4.06 4.03
C THR A 130 19.11 2.93 3.56
N LYS A 131 17.81 2.96 3.92
CA LYS A 131 16.83 1.90 3.68
C LYS A 131 17.35 0.53 4.13
N THR A 132 17.97 0.51 5.30
CA THR A 132 18.62 -0.67 5.86
C THR A 132 17.96 -1.01 7.19
N TRP A 133 17.72 -2.30 7.42
CA TRP A 133 17.37 -2.79 8.74
C TRP A 133 18.64 -3.06 9.53
N HIS A 134 18.67 -2.61 10.76
CA HIS A 134 19.77 -2.85 11.68
C HIS A 134 19.31 -3.85 12.73
N VAL A 135 20.09 -4.90 12.93
CA VAL A 135 19.82 -5.98 13.88
C VAL A 135 21.04 -6.16 14.78
N PRO A 136 20.90 -5.96 16.09
CA PRO A 136 21.98 -6.21 17.03
C PRO A 136 22.38 -7.69 17.07
N PHE A 137 23.66 -7.98 17.33
CA PHE A 137 24.17 -9.36 17.39
C PHE A 137 23.48 -10.22 18.44
N ARG A 138 23.03 -9.66 19.59
CA ARG A 138 22.21 -10.41 20.57
C ARG A 138 20.93 -11.04 19.98
N SER A 139 20.45 -10.53 18.85
CA SER A 139 19.25 -11.00 18.16
C SER A 139 19.60 -11.92 16.97
N TYR A 140 20.86 -12.33 16.85
CA TYR A 140 21.35 -13.16 15.75
C TYR A 140 20.58 -14.48 15.64
N ASP A 141 20.40 -15.22 16.74
CA ASP A 141 19.68 -16.50 16.74
C ASP A 141 18.26 -16.36 16.17
N GLU A 142 17.58 -15.26 16.48
CA GLU A 142 16.23 -14.99 15.98
C GLU A 142 16.23 -14.56 14.51
N LEU A 143 17.24 -13.78 14.09
CA LEU A 143 17.46 -13.44 12.68
C LEU A 143 17.73 -14.71 11.87
N TRP A 144 18.62 -15.59 12.34
CA TRP A 144 18.99 -16.85 11.70
C TRP A 144 17.78 -17.76 11.50
N ARG A 145 16.95 -17.94 12.55
CA ARG A 145 15.71 -18.74 12.45
C ARG A 145 14.73 -18.22 11.41
N ARG A 146 14.63 -16.89 11.25
CA ARG A 146 13.69 -16.23 10.32
C ARG A 146 14.30 -15.99 8.94
N TRP A 147 15.60 -16.16 8.79
CA TRP A 147 16.34 -15.85 7.58
C TRP A 147 15.79 -16.54 6.33
N PRO A 148 15.44 -17.84 6.35
CA PRO A 148 14.92 -18.51 5.15
C PRO A 148 13.64 -17.85 4.61
N GLU A 149 12.74 -17.39 5.49
CA GLU A 149 11.52 -16.69 5.09
C GLU A 149 11.80 -15.28 4.59
N ILE A 150 12.73 -14.57 5.24
CA ILE A 150 13.16 -13.23 4.84
C ILE A 150 13.79 -13.29 3.45
N GLU A 151 14.73 -14.21 3.23
CA GLU A 151 15.43 -14.37 1.96
C GLU A 151 14.48 -14.82 0.85
N ALA A 152 13.61 -15.80 1.10
CA ALA A 152 12.61 -16.22 0.12
C ALA A 152 11.63 -15.10 -0.22
N ALA A 153 11.27 -14.24 0.74
CA ALA A 153 10.43 -13.07 0.50
C ALA A 153 11.18 -11.96 -0.26
N ALA A 154 12.48 -11.76 0.03
CA ALA A 154 13.34 -10.82 -0.68
C ALA A 154 13.54 -11.24 -2.14
N ARG A 155 13.95 -12.49 -2.40
CA ARG A 155 14.11 -13.07 -3.74
C ARG A 155 12.83 -12.97 -4.57
N ARG A 156 11.68 -13.34 -4.00
CA ARG A 156 10.38 -13.21 -4.69
C ARG A 156 10.04 -11.76 -5.04
N ASN A 157 10.45 -10.79 -4.24
CA ASN A 157 10.16 -9.38 -4.47
C ASN A 157 11.29 -8.64 -5.20
N GLU A 158 12.31 -9.35 -5.69
CA GLU A 158 13.28 -8.77 -6.61
C GLU A 158 12.53 -8.14 -7.79
N PRO A 159 12.84 -6.88 -8.15
CA PRO A 159 12.21 -6.20 -9.27
C PRO A 159 12.25 -7.02 -10.56
N GLU A 160 13.30 -7.84 -10.74
CA GLU A 160 13.47 -8.73 -11.89
C GLU A 160 12.50 -9.91 -11.88
N GLU A 161 12.26 -10.55 -10.74
CA GLU A 161 11.26 -11.64 -10.62
C GLU A 161 9.82 -11.12 -10.64
N ARG A 162 9.59 -9.87 -10.22
CA ARG A 162 8.32 -9.16 -10.45
C ARG A 162 8.12 -8.85 -11.92
N ARG A 163 9.16 -8.38 -12.61
CA ARG A 163 9.13 -8.09 -14.03
C ARG A 163 8.95 -9.36 -14.86
N ARG A 164 9.66 -10.45 -14.55
CA ARG A 164 9.49 -11.76 -15.19
C ARG A 164 8.11 -12.35 -14.98
N ARG A 165 7.52 -12.20 -13.78
CA ARG A 165 6.12 -12.62 -13.55
C ARG A 165 5.13 -11.74 -14.28
N GLN A 166 5.33 -10.43 -14.30
CA GLN A 166 4.50 -9.54 -15.12
C GLN A 166 4.63 -9.88 -16.60
N GLU A 167 5.82 -10.16 -17.11
CA GLU A 167 6.09 -10.54 -18.50
C GLU A 167 5.50 -11.93 -18.83
N ALA A 168 5.59 -12.90 -17.92
CA ALA A 168 4.98 -14.23 -18.07
C ALA A 168 3.43 -14.19 -17.97
N GLU A 169 2.88 -13.31 -17.14
CA GLU A 169 1.43 -13.07 -17.02
C GLU A 169 0.89 -12.16 -18.13
N TRP A 170 1.79 -11.44 -18.83
CA TRP A 170 1.52 -10.57 -19.97
C TRP A 170 1.63 -11.35 -21.28
N THR A 171 0.81 -12.40 -21.39
CA THR A 171 0.69 -13.22 -22.60
C THR A 171 0.34 -12.38 -23.83
N PRO A 172 0.80 -12.76 -25.04
CA PRO A 172 0.44 -12.07 -26.29
C PRO A 172 -1.07 -11.94 -26.50
N GLU A 173 -1.86 -12.88 -25.99
CA GLU A 173 -3.32 -12.84 -26.05
C GLU A 173 -3.91 -11.72 -25.18
N ARG A 174 -3.38 -11.53 -23.96
CA ARG A 174 -3.75 -10.43 -23.07
C ARG A 174 -3.36 -9.07 -23.68
N GLN A 175 -2.22 -9.00 -24.37
CA GLN A 175 -1.81 -7.81 -25.13
C GLN A 175 -2.78 -7.46 -26.23
N ARG A 176 -3.16 -8.44 -27.06
CA ARG A 176 -4.13 -8.25 -28.15
C ARG A 176 -5.48 -7.79 -27.58
N ARG A 177 -5.99 -8.44 -26.53
CA ARG A 177 -7.23 -8.02 -25.86
C ARG A 177 -7.13 -6.62 -25.26
N ALA A 178 -6.04 -6.28 -24.59
CA ALA A 178 -5.84 -4.93 -24.05
C ALA A 178 -5.75 -3.86 -25.15
N ALA A 179 -5.09 -4.18 -26.27
CA ALA A 179 -4.99 -3.29 -27.42
C ALA A 179 -6.35 -3.06 -28.09
N LEU A 180 -7.16 -4.11 -28.28
CA LEU A 180 -8.52 -4.01 -28.77
C LEU A 180 -9.39 -3.13 -27.86
N LEU A 181 -9.34 -3.36 -26.54
CA LEU A 181 -10.06 -2.54 -25.56
C LEU A 181 -9.58 -1.09 -25.55
N ALA A 182 -8.27 -0.84 -25.70
CA ALA A 182 -7.72 0.51 -25.74
C ALA A 182 -8.13 1.25 -27.03
N ALA A 183 -8.14 0.56 -28.18
CA ALA A 183 -8.62 1.09 -29.44
C ALA A 183 -10.12 1.44 -29.34
N GLU A 184 -10.90 0.56 -28.74
CA GLU A 184 -12.34 0.76 -28.53
C GLU A 184 -12.62 1.95 -27.61
N ARG A 185 -11.91 2.04 -26.47
CA ARG A 185 -12.06 3.19 -25.56
C ARG A 185 -11.70 4.52 -26.22
N ARG A 186 -10.77 4.57 -27.17
CA ARG A 186 -10.39 5.80 -27.90
C ARG A 186 -11.48 6.28 -28.86
N ARG A 187 -12.39 5.40 -29.28
CA ARG A 187 -13.52 5.78 -30.14
C ARG A 187 -14.56 6.61 -29.37
N HIS A 188 -14.56 6.56 -28.04
CA HIS A 188 -15.52 7.25 -27.16
C HIS A 188 -16.99 6.97 -27.54
N ARG A 189 -17.24 5.75 -28.05
CA ARG A 189 -18.58 5.24 -28.37
C ARG A 189 -18.89 4.08 -27.42
N TYR A 190 -20.17 3.87 -27.13
CA TYR A 190 -20.67 2.77 -26.31
C TYR A 190 -22.03 2.32 -26.85
N PRO A 191 -22.29 1.01 -26.96
CA PRO A 191 -23.54 0.52 -27.51
C PRO A 191 -24.65 0.62 -26.46
N VAL A 192 -25.76 1.23 -26.84
CA VAL A 192 -26.92 1.49 -25.98
C VAL A 192 -28.18 1.00 -26.67
N LEU A 193 -29.08 0.35 -25.93
CA LEU A 193 -30.41 -0.02 -26.45
C LEU A 193 -31.21 1.22 -26.86
N ALA A 194 -31.68 1.26 -28.11
CA ALA A 194 -32.44 2.39 -28.63
C ALA A 194 -33.76 2.64 -27.88
N GLY A 195 -34.37 1.57 -27.35
CA GLY A 195 -35.61 1.63 -26.58
C GLY A 195 -35.45 2.10 -25.12
N ASP A 196 -34.23 2.10 -24.57
CA ASP A 196 -33.96 2.56 -23.19
C ASP A 196 -32.58 3.25 -23.06
N PRO A 197 -32.43 4.47 -23.61
CA PRO A 197 -31.17 5.20 -23.58
C PRO A 197 -30.85 5.77 -22.19
N PRO A 198 -29.56 5.88 -21.82
CA PRO A 198 -29.13 6.45 -20.57
C PRO A 198 -29.45 7.95 -20.49
N PRO A 199 -29.62 8.50 -19.28
CA PRO A 199 -29.76 9.93 -19.09
C PRO A 199 -28.50 10.66 -19.57
N LEU A 200 -28.70 11.63 -20.47
CA LEU A 200 -27.63 12.50 -20.96
C LEU A 200 -27.11 13.41 -19.83
N ASP A 201 -25.82 13.73 -19.90
CA ASP A 201 -25.11 14.61 -18.96
C ASP A 201 -25.18 14.17 -17.49
N ARG A 202 -25.53 12.90 -17.23
CA ARG A 202 -25.53 12.31 -15.90
C ARG A 202 -24.54 11.15 -15.82
N PRO A 203 -23.71 11.08 -14.77
CA PRO A 203 -22.86 9.93 -14.54
C PRO A 203 -23.69 8.68 -14.25
N VAL A 204 -23.49 7.64 -15.06
CA VAL A 204 -24.07 6.31 -14.89
C VAL A 204 -22.96 5.27 -14.81
N MET A 205 -23.24 4.15 -14.16
CA MET A 205 -22.34 3.00 -14.21
C MET A 205 -22.57 2.23 -15.50
N THR A 206 -21.48 1.73 -16.07
CA THR A 206 -21.49 0.82 -17.22
C THR A 206 -20.74 -0.45 -16.88
N GLU A 207 -21.16 -1.56 -17.47
CA GLU A 207 -20.61 -2.89 -17.19
C GLU A 207 -19.09 -2.93 -17.41
N ARG A 208 -18.62 -2.35 -18.53
CA ARG A 208 -17.23 -2.52 -18.95
C ARG A 208 -16.31 -1.33 -18.66
N PHE A 209 -16.83 -0.12 -18.79
CA PHE A 209 -16.01 1.08 -18.75
C PHE A 209 -16.08 1.85 -17.43
N GLY A 210 -16.86 1.34 -16.48
CA GLY A 210 -17.08 1.97 -15.19
C GLY A 210 -18.01 3.17 -15.35
N MET A 211 -17.78 4.23 -14.58
CA MET A 211 -18.64 5.40 -14.62
C MET A 211 -18.39 6.27 -15.85
N LEU A 212 -19.45 6.50 -16.64
CA LEU A 212 -19.45 7.30 -17.86
C LEU A 212 -20.54 8.37 -17.81
N VAL A 213 -20.32 9.47 -18.54
CA VAL A 213 -21.34 10.48 -18.83
C VAL A 213 -21.61 10.44 -20.31
N PHE A 214 -22.85 10.15 -20.70
CA PHE A 214 -23.26 10.11 -22.09
C PHE A 214 -23.56 11.52 -22.59
N THR A 215 -22.99 11.89 -23.73
CA THR A 215 -23.08 13.25 -24.31
C THR A 215 -24.07 13.33 -25.47
N GLY A 216 -24.57 12.20 -25.97
CA GLY A 216 -25.54 12.13 -27.06
C GLY A 216 -25.36 10.86 -27.89
N SER A 217 -26.24 10.65 -28.87
CA SER A 217 -26.09 9.64 -29.92
C SER A 217 -26.21 10.31 -31.29
N ASP A 218 -25.50 9.77 -32.28
CA ASP A 218 -25.61 10.15 -33.69
C ASP A 218 -26.76 9.39 -34.40
N GLY A 219 -27.41 8.46 -33.69
CA GLY A 219 -28.45 7.59 -34.24
C GLY A 219 -27.90 6.48 -35.14
N GLU A 220 -26.58 6.28 -35.17
CA GLU A 220 -25.93 5.20 -35.91
C GLU A 220 -26.30 3.85 -35.26
N ILE A 221 -26.97 2.98 -36.02
CA ILE A 221 -27.32 1.63 -35.58
C ILE A 221 -26.03 0.81 -35.47
N ALA A 222 -25.84 0.19 -34.31
CA ALA A 222 -24.75 -0.74 -34.07
C ALA A 222 -25.16 -2.14 -34.57
N GLU A 223 -25.03 -2.39 -35.88
CA GLU A 223 -25.38 -3.68 -36.51
C GLU A 223 -24.59 -4.88 -35.91
N ALA A 224 -23.36 -4.61 -35.45
CA ALA A 224 -22.57 -5.52 -34.64
C ALA A 224 -22.14 -4.76 -33.37
N PRO A 225 -22.98 -4.73 -32.31
CA PRO A 225 -22.69 -3.92 -31.13
C PRO A 225 -21.55 -4.52 -30.30
N ASP A 226 -21.24 -5.81 -30.49
CA ASP A 226 -20.10 -6.48 -29.89
C ASP A 226 -19.26 -7.33 -30.88
N PRO A 227 -18.45 -6.69 -31.75
CA PRO A 227 -17.67 -7.41 -32.75
C PRO A 227 -16.51 -8.22 -32.16
N ALA A 228 -16.22 -8.10 -30.85
CA ALA A 228 -15.03 -8.66 -30.22
C ALA A 228 -15.25 -9.29 -28.84
N GLY A 229 -16.50 -9.47 -28.38
CA GLY A 229 -16.78 -9.97 -27.03
C GLY A 229 -16.47 -8.95 -25.92
N ILE A 230 -16.46 -7.65 -26.24
CA ILE A 230 -16.14 -6.52 -25.38
C ILE A 230 -17.34 -6.11 -24.51
N TYR A 231 -18.56 -6.24 -25.03
CA TYR A 231 -19.80 -5.73 -24.44
C TYR A 231 -20.77 -6.90 -24.19
N ALA A 232 -20.64 -7.56 -23.04
CA ALA A 232 -21.44 -8.74 -22.73
C ALA A 232 -22.94 -8.46 -22.67
N HIS A 233 -23.33 -7.21 -22.35
CA HIS A 233 -24.73 -6.74 -22.37
C HIS A 233 -25.32 -6.53 -23.77
N ALA A 234 -24.52 -6.55 -24.84
CA ALA A 234 -24.98 -6.22 -26.19
C ALA A 234 -25.50 -7.46 -26.92
N ASP A 235 -26.71 -7.91 -26.55
CA ASP A 235 -27.38 -9.04 -27.19
C ASP A 235 -28.29 -8.57 -28.33
N PRO A 236 -28.02 -8.91 -29.60
CA PRO A 236 -28.87 -8.54 -30.74
C PRO A 236 -30.34 -8.99 -30.60
N ALA A 237 -30.63 -9.99 -29.76
CA ALA A 237 -32.00 -10.43 -29.49
C ALA A 237 -32.78 -9.48 -28.56
N ALA A 238 -32.09 -8.60 -27.81
CA ALA A 238 -32.71 -7.64 -26.91
C ALA A 238 -33.31 -6.42 -27.64
N GLY A 239 -32.89 -6.16 -28.88
CA GLY A 239 -33.37 -5.08 -29.73
C GLY A 239 -32.25 -4.34 -30.45
N ASP A 240 -32.60 -3.20 -31.06
CA ASP A 240 -31.64 -2.38 -31.80
C ASP A 240 -30.74 -1.59 -30.84
N TYR A 241 -29.43 -1.66 -31.07
CA TYR A 241 -28.44 -0.86 -30.35
C TYR A 241 -28.01 0.33 -31.21
N ILE A 242 -27.78 1.47 -30.57
CA ILE A 242 -27.23 2.68 -31.17
C ILE A 242 -25.90 3.04 -30.52
N TRP A 243 -25.01 3.67 -31.28
CA TRP A 243 -23.77 4.21 -30.73
C TRP A 243 -24.04 5.51 -29.98
N ALA A 244 -23.66 5.54 -28.71
CA ALA A 244 -23.71 6.74 -27.88
C ALA A 244 -22.30 7.26 -27.56
N GLY A 245 -22.10 8.55 -27.76
CA GLY A 245 -20.90 9.27 -27.37
C GLY A 245 -20.81 9.40 -25.85
N TRP A 246 -19.61 9.22 -25.30
CA TRP A 246 -19.39 9.34 -23.86
C TRP A 246 -18.11 10.10 -23.51
N ARG A 247 -18.09 10.65 -22.30
CA ARG A 247 -16.90 11.18 -21.64
C ARG A 247 -16.78 10.65 -20.22
N ARG A 248 -15.58 10.74 -19.65
CA ARG A 248 -15.38 10.40 -18.24
C ARG A 248 -15.93 11.53 -17.36
N PRO A 249 -16.61 11.20 -16.24
CA PRO A 249 -17.03 12.22 -15.29
C PRO A 249 -15.85 12.86 -14.56
N GLY A 250 -15.99 14.15 -14.28
CA GLY A 250 -15.15 14.91 -13.36
C GLY A 250 -15.52 14.67 -11.89
N LEU A 251 -14.68 15.15 -10.96
CA LEU A 251 -14.94 14.96 -9.53
C LEU A 251 -16.23 15.66 -9.06
N GLU A 252 -16.51 16.86 -9.55
CA GLU A 252 -17.71 17.64 -9.16
C GLU A 252 -19.01 16.94 -9.57
N GLU A 253 -19.04 16.42 -10.80
CA GLU A 253 -20.18 15.66 -11.33
C GLU A 253 -20.44 14.40 -10.49
N LEU A 254 -19.38 13.71 -10.06
CA LEU A 254 -19.50 12.53 -9.19
C LEU A 254 -19.99 12.86 -7.77
N ILE A 255 -19.79 14.09 -7.30
CA ILE A 255 -20.28 14.53 -5.98
C ILE A 255 -21.79 14.78 -6.04
N GLY A 256 -22.28 15.34 -7.14
CA GLY A 256 -23.71 15.66 -7.36
C GLY A 256 -24.63 14.47 -7.61
N VAL A 257 -24.08 13.26 -7.84
CA VAL A 257 -24.86 12.06 -8.15
C VAL A 257 -25.40 11.38 -6.89
N TRP A 258 -26.70 11.09 -6.92
CA TRP A 258 -27.39 10.28 -5.92
C TRP A 258 -27.13 8.79 -6.16
N ALA A 259 -26.78 8.08 -5.09
CA ALA A 259 -26.58 6.63 -5.13
C ALA A 259 -27.91 5.91 -5.35
N ALA A 260 -27.87 4.82 -6.12
CA ALA A 260 -28.95 3.85 -6.15
C ALA A 260 -29.16 3.24 -4.75
N ARG A 261 -30.42 2.94 -4.42
CA ARG A 261 -30.80 2.30 -3.14
C ARG A 261 -30.55 0.80 -3.12
N ALA A 262 -30.49 0.16 -4.29
CA ALA A 262 -30.29 -1.27 -4.47
C ALA A 262 -29.15 -1.51 -5.49
N GLU A 263 -28.55 -2.70 -5.40
CA GLU A 263 -27.61 -3.21 -6.40
C GLU A 263 -28.33 -3.45 -7.74
N PRO A 264 -27.61 -3.35 -8.88
CA PRO A 264 -28.20 -3.51 -10.20
C PRO A 264 -28.75 -4.92 -10.40
N GLY A 265 -30.03 -5.01 -10.77
CA GLY A 265 -30.68 -6.28 -11.09
C GLY A 265 -30.24 -6.86 -12.45
N PRO A 266 -30.59 -8.12 -12.76
CA PRO A 266 -30.23 -8.76 -14.03
C PRO A 266 -30.69 -7.98 -15.26
N ALA A 267 -31.86 -7.32 -15.20
CA ALA A 267 -32.37 -6.49 -16.29
C ALA A 267 -31.53 -5.23 -16.52
N GLU A 268 -31.03 -4.60 -15.46
CA GLU A 268 -30.18 -3.40 -15.57
C GLU A 268 -28.77 -3.76 -16.05
N GLN A 269 -28.28 -4.94 -15.69
CA GLN A 269 -27.05 -5.50 -16.22
C GLN A 269 -27.19 -5.85 -17.71
N ALA A 270 -28.30 -6.47 -18.11
CA ALA A 270 -28.60 -6.76 -19.52
C ALA A 270 -28.76 -5.48 -20.36
N ARG A 271 -29.23 -4.38 -19.77
CA ARG A 271 -29.27 -3.07 -20.41
C ARG A 271 -27.87 -2.47 -20.61
N GLY A 272 -26.88 -2.87 -19.80
CA GLY A 272 -25.50 -2.42 -19.89
C GLY A 272 -25.19 -1.11 -19.19
N TRP A 273 -26.19 -0.46 -18.56
CA TRP A 273 -26.00 0.73 -17.75
C TRP A 273 -27.00 0.81 -16.59
N TRP A 274 -26.56 1.35 -15.45
CA TRP A 274 -27.37 1.51 -14.24
C TRP A 274 -26.98 2.73 -13.42
N GLN A 275 -27.85 3.11 -12.49
CA GLN A 275 -27.54 4.15 -11.53
C GLN A 275 -26.49 3.63 -10.53
N PRO A 276 -25.39 4.37 -10.29
CA PRO A 276 -24.27 3.84 -9.52
C PRO A 276 -24.63 3.61 -8.05
N THR A 277 -24.10 2.54 -7.47
CA THR A 277 -24.25 2.25 -6.04
C THR A 277 -23.34 3.14 -5.19
N ARG A 278 -23.55 3.11 -3.86
CA ARG A 278 -22.75 3.93 -2.93
C ARG A 278 -21.27 3.55 -2.94
N GLU A 279 -20.96 2.27 -3.11
CA GLU A 279 -19.57 1.78 -3.13
C GLU A 279 -18.88 2.16 -4.44
N GLU A 280 -19.59 1.99 -5.55
CA GLU A 280 -19.14 2.42 -6.87
C GLU A 280 -18.83 3.93 -6.90
N LEU A 281 -19.70 4.77 -6.35
CA LEU A 281 -19.47 6.22 -6.23
C LEU A 281 -18.22 6.54 -5.39
N ARG A 282 -18.01 5.83 -4.28
CA ARG A 282 -16.81 6.02 -3.45
C ARG A 282 -15.54 5.69 -4.23
N GLN A 283 -15.54 4.57 -4.96
CA GLN A 283 -14.41 4.15 -5.76
C GLN A 283 -14.12 5.14 -6.90
N ALA A 284 -15.14 5.55 -7.65
CA ALA A 284 -14.97 6.50 -8.74
C ALA A 284 -14.47 7.88 -8.26
N ARG A 285 -14.96 8.37 -7.11
CA ARG A 285 -14.46 9.62 -6.50
C ARG A 285 -12.99 9.50 -6.08
N ARG A 286 -12.57 8.33 -5.57
CA ARG A 286 -11.17 8.06 -5.22
C ARG A 286 -10.29 8.08 -6.48
N GLU A 287 -10.72 7.41 -7.54
CA GLU A 287 -9.99 7.38 -8.81
C GLU A 287 -9.92 8.75 -9.48
N ALA A 288 -11.00 9.53 -9.46
CA ALA A 288 -11.02 10.91 -9.93
C ALA A 288 -9.99 11.78 -9.19
N ARG A 289 -9.95 11.72 -7.86
CA ARG A 289 -8.94 12.45 -7.05
C ARG A 289 -7.51 12.05 -7.34
N VAL A 290 -7.24 10.80 -7.69
CA VAL A 290 -5.90 10.36 -8.09
C VAL A 290 -5.55 10.91 -9.47
N ARG A 291 -6.49 10.85 -10.42
CA ARG A 291 -6.29 11.40 -11.78
C ARG A 291 -6.04 12.90 -11.75
N ASP A 292 -6.82 13.66 -10.98
CA ASP A 292 -6.67 15.11 -10.86
C ASP A 292 -5.30 15.47 -10.26
N ARG A 293 -4.86 14.76 -9.22
CA ARG A 293 -3.52 14.94 -8.64
C ARG A 293 -2.39 14.63 -9.63
N ILE A 294 -2.52 13.59 -10.44
CA ILE A 294 -1.53 13.27 -11.48
C ILE A 294 -1.51 14.34 -12.57
N ARG A 295 -2.68 14.84 -12.98
CA ARG A 295 -2.79 15.91 -13.98
C ARG A 295 -2.15 17.19 -13.47
N GLU A 296 -2.44 17.56 -12.21
CA GLU A 296 -1.87 18.74 -11.57
C GLU A 296 -0.35 18.62 -11.45
N ARG A 297 0.15 17.48 -11.00
CA ARG A 297 1.59 17.23 -10.95
C ARG A 297 2.25 17.36 -12.32
N ARG A 298 1.66 16.77 -13.36
CA ARG A 298 2.20 16.89 -14.73
C ARG A 298 2.17 18.34 -15.24
N ARG A 299 1.17 19.11 -14.86
CA ARG A 299 1.09 20.53 -15.20
C ARG A 299 2.20 21.31 -14.51
N LEU A 300 2.39 21.11 -13.20
CA LEU A 300 3.47 21.74 -12.44
C LEU A 300 4.85 21.33 -12.97
N ASP A 301 5.04 20.05 -13.32
CA ASP A 301 6.29 19.55 -13.93
C ASP A 301 6.54 20.19 -15.31
N ALA A 302 5.50 20.43 -16.10
CA ALA A 302 5.61 21.11 -17.39
C ALA A 302 5.86 22.62 -17.26
N GLU A 303 5.24 23.28 -16.28
CA GLU A 303 5.48 24.69 -15.94
C GLU A 303 6.89 24.91 -15.37
N ALA A 304 7.44 23.95 -14.62
CA ALA A 304 8.81 23.99 -14.11
C ALA A 304 9.89 23.68 -15.17
N ALA A 305 9.50 23.06 -16.29
CA ALA A 305 10.39 22.73 -17.40
C ALA A 305 10.39 23.80 -18.52
N SER A 306 9.51 24.81 -18.42
CA SER A 306 9.41 25.95 -19.34
C SER A 306 10.08 27.19 -18.77
#